data_AF-A0A661KGT8-F1
#
_entry.id   AF-A0A661KGT8-F1
#
_cell.length_a   1.000
_cell.length_b   1.000
_cell.length_c   1.000
_cell.angle_alpha   90.00
_cell.angle_beta   90.00
_cell.angle_gamma   90.00
#
_symmetry.space_group_name_H-M   'P 1'
#
loop_
_entity.id
_entity.type
_entity.pdbx_description
1 polymer ?
#
loop_
_entity_poly.entity_id
_entity_poly.type
_entity_poly.pdbx_seq_one_letter_code
_entity_poly.pdbx_strand_id
1 'polypeptide(L)'
;MDGFWEEVSKNLFKGKLNPPRKVLGELLKRHGSEIVICHPTYRNADNIGRLLKNGIDGVLVNFRDKRVAFVVSDGTYTSADPDSSTIDAAIAGVKDGFGNGLPENVLVAVTPYEGYLQNFVPGKGSALKLVYEELAFCDAKLAIILDGDLRNDMVTWHRAFRKVSDFHFRMFPNDEMFVTARYARHFVDASLTRFVVGPLTTLMGIFVPGGISGDICLSAGAVALERGKWTEERLKYGTDISTTFDNLANPDSIIYELYLGAKLHDITDEAKLSVMPGEVIGAALERILHYRELVQENLKHEILLGHPVRWGPEQTGIEFIDPGYTNVFNVEQKVATLVKKWPEFRSDIEVILGQEKTERLAREVRLLQDAARNLQGSLRFLEFGQEKWIDALYMGLAFVLKKEEIGVVKRAFNYLYTAAFLEFCKDRLEDLGLDTFEKVVKAQDHLGVPPEKAQEFYEERVDRIAFDLAKKFFEGRKRILNYAADFS
;
A
#
# COMPACT_ATOMS: atom_id res chain seq x y z
N MET A 1 -12.75 32.05 0.06
CA MET A 1 -12.11 31.61 -1.20
C MET A 1 -11.08 32.63 -1.68
N ASP A 2 -11.42 33.92 -1.66
CA ASP A 2 -10.52 35.01 -2.06
C ASP A 2 -9.15 34.91 -1.37
N GLY A 3 -8.09 34.78 -2.17
CA GLY A 3 -6.69 34.87 -1.75
C GLY A 3 -5.95 33.55 -1.50
N PHE A 4 -6.65 32.41 -1.33
CA PHE A 4 -5.97 31.11 -1.17
C PHE A 4 -5.48 30.55 -2.52
N TRP A 5 -6.41 30.40 -3.46
CA TRP A 5 -6.11 29.91 -4.80
C TRP A 5 -5.62 31.04 -5.70
N GLU A 6 -4.48 30.82 -6.35
CA GLU A 6 -4.04 31.56 -7.53
C GLU A 6 -4.48 30.77 -8.77
N GLU A 7 -5.31 31.36 -9.62
CA GLU A 7 -5.64 30.78 -10.93
C GLU A 7 -4.52 31.12 -11.92
N VAL A 8 -3.67 30.14 -12.19
CA VAL A 8 -2.46 30.30 -13.00
C VAL A 8 -2.79 30.37 -14.50
N SER A 9 -3.80 29.61 -14.92
CA SER A 9 -4.48 29.66 -16.22
C SER A 9 -5.88 29.06 -16.07
N LYS A 10 -6.74 29.13 -17.09
CA LYS A 10 -8.13 28.64 -17.01
C LYS A 10 -8.16 27.22 -16.42
N ASN A 11 -8.85 27.06 -15.28
CA ASN A 11 -9.03 25.82 -14.54
C ASN A 11 -7.75 25.19 -13.91
N LEU A 12 -6.64 25.93 -13.85
CA LEU A 12 -5.38 25.50 -13.21
C LEU A 12 -5.11 26.37 -11.99
N PHE A 13 -5.18 25.76 -10.79
CA PHE A 13 -5.09 26.49 -9.52
C PHE A 13 -3.87 26.06 -8.71
N LYS A 14 -3.15 27.05 -8.17
CA LYS A 14 -2.05 26.89 -7.20
C LYS A 14 -2.51 27.35 -5.81
N GLY A 15 -2.39 26.46 -4.82
CA GLY A 15 -2.71 26.72 -3.42
C GLY A 15 -1.50 27.17 -2.61
N LYS A 16 -1.71 27.40 -1.31
CA LYS A 16 -0.70 27.84 -0.34
C LYS A 16 -0.73 26.95 0.91
N LEU A 17 0.24 27.10 1.81
CA LEU A 17 0.22 26.44 3.12
C LEU A 17 -1.02 26.81 3.94
N ASN A 18 -1.33 25.98 4.94
CA ASN A 18 -2.48 26.13 5.83
C ASN A 18 -3.81 26.23 5.06
N PRO A 19 -4.13 25.24 4.19
CA PRO A 19 -5.39 25.24 3.46
C PRO A 19 -6.58 25.36 4.42
N PRO A 20 -7.45 26.37 4.25
CA PRO A 20 -8.66 26.47 5.06
C PRO A 20 -9.60 25.30 4.80
N ARG A 21 -10.35 24.89 5.82
CA ARG A 21 -11.43 23.91 5.63
C ARG A 21 -12.45 24.43 4.60
N LYS A 22 -12.95 23.53 3.76
CA LYS A 22 -13.86 23.73 2.63
C LYS A 22 -13.23 24.36 1.38
N VAL A 23 -11.98 24.82 1.43
CA VAL A 23 -11.39 25.61 0.33
C VAL A 23 -11.23 24.82 -0.96
N LEU A 24 -10.93 23.52 -0.86
CA LEU A 24 -10.78 22.62 -2.00
C LEU A 24 -12.16 22.12 -2.41
N GLY A 25 -12.99 21.69 -1.47
CA GLY A 25 -14.33 21.20 -1.76
C GLY A 25 -15.21 22.25 -2.46
N GLU A 26 -15.14 23.52 -2.06
CA GLU A 26 -15.84 24.63 -2.73
C GLU A 26 -15.30 24.91 -4.15
N LEU A 27 -13.99 24.73 -4.39
CA LEU A 27 -13.42 24.82 -5.73
C LEU A 27 -13.96 23.69 -6.61
N LEU A 28 -13.94 22.45 -6.12
CA LEU A 28 -14.45 21.27 -6.80
C LEU A 28 -15.96 21.39 -7.09
N LYS A 29 -16.72 21.91 -6.13
CA LYS A 29 -18.16 22.15 -6.28
C LYS A 29 -18.47 23.21 -7.34
N ARG A 30 -17.71 24.31 -7.39
CA ARG A 30 -17.86 25.35 -8.42
C ARG A 30 -17.58 24.81 -9.83
N HIS A 31 -16.57 23.95 -9.95
CA HIS A 31 -16.31 23.24 -11.21
C HIS A 31 -17.39 22.19 -11.51
N GLY A 32 -18.15 21.71 -10.54
CA GLY A 32 -19.12 20.63 -10.71
C GLY A 32 -18.45 19.29 -10.96
N SER A 33 -17.30 19.05 -10.32
CA SER A 33 -16.53 17.81 -10.46
C SER A 33 -17.36 16.61 -10.03
N GLU A 34 -17.53 15.64 -10.93
CA GLU A 34 -18.15 14.34 -10.66
C GLU A 34 -17.11 13.32 -10.20
N ILE A 35 -15.87 13.48 -10.65
CA ILE A 35 -14.73 12.60 -10.36
C ILE A 35 -13.57 13.45 -9.85
N VAL A 36 -12.91 12.97 -8.79
CA VAL A 36 -11.69 13.58 -8.27
C VAL A 36 -10.55 12.57 -8.36
N ILE A 37 -9.48 12.93 -9.05
CA ILE A 37 -8.25 12.13 -9.17
C ILE A 37 -7.18 12.78 -8.30
N CYS A 38 -6.78 12.15 -7.21
CA CYS A 38 -5.81 12.67 -6.28
C CYS A 38 -4.44 12.02 -6.47
N HIS A 39 -3.40 12.86 -6.49
CA HIS A 39 -2.00 12.46 -6.44
C HIS A 39 -1.34 12.97 -5.15
N PRO A 40 -1.25 12.16 -4.08
CA PRO A 40 -0.36 12.47 -2.97
C PRO A 40 1.09 12.41 -3.47
N THR A 41 1.90 13.41 -3.15
CA THR A 41 3.25 13.52 -3.72
C THR A 41 4.27 14.10 -2.73
N TYR A 42 5.53 13.68 -2.89
CA TYR A 42 6.66 14.16 -2.11
C TYR A 42 7.94 14.02 -2.94
N ARG A 43 8.64 15.14 -3.19
CA ARG A 43 9.90 15.21 -3.94
C ARG A 43 9.83 14.53 -5.33
N ASN A 44 8.73 14.72 -6.06
CA ASN A 44 8.51 14.12 -7.38
C ASN A 44 8.57 15.14 -8.52
N ALA A 45 9.36 16.22 -8.38
CA ALA A 45 9.49 17.26 -9.40
C ALA A 45 9.85 16.70 -10.79
N ASP A 46 10.65 15.63 -10.84
CA ASP A 46 11.11 15.02 -12.09
C ASP A 46 10.04 14.21 -12.84
N ASN A 47 8.89 13.91 -12.21
CA ASN A 47 7.85 13.04 -12.79
C ASN A 47 6.44 13.64 -12.78
N ILE A 48 6.07 14.41 -11.75
CA ILE A 48 4.67 14.80 -11.51
C ILE A 48 4.04 15.55 -12.69
N GLY A 49 4.80 16.40 -13.39
CA GLY A 49 4.31 17.11 -14.58
C GLY A 49 3.93 16.17 -15.72
N ARG A 50 4.76 15.14 -15.98
CA ARG A 50 4.46 14.10 -16.98
C ARG A 50 3.27 13.26 -16.57
N LEU A 51 3.17 12.88 -15.29
CA LEU A 51 2.05 12.12 -14.76
C LEU A 51 0.73 12.86 -14.98
N LEU A 52 0.68 14.15 -14.65
CA LEU A 52 -0.52 14.98 -14.88
C LEU A 52 -0.89 15.08 -16.35
N LYS A 53 0.08 15.31 -17.24
CA LYS A 53 -0.18 15.36 -18.69
C LYS A 53 -0.81 14.06 -19.19
N ASN A 54 -0.17 12.93 -18.89
CA ASN A 54 -0.68 11.60 -19.27
C ASN A 54 -2.05 11.32 -18.63
N GLY A 55 -2.24 11.72 -17.37
CA GLY A 55 -3.50 11.58 -16.65
C GLY A 55 -4.64 12.35 -17.32
N ILE A 56 -4.40 13.62 -17.66
CA ILE A 56 -5.38 14.47 -18.35
C ILE A 56 -5.71 13.88 -19.72
N ASP A 57 -4.71 13.46 -20.51
CA ASP A 57 -4.94 12.79 -21.79
C ASP A 57 -5.82 11.53 -21.63
N GLY A 58 -5.53 10.71 -20.60
CA GLY A 58 -6.33 9.54 -20.25
C GLY A 58 -7.78 9.88 -19.88
N VAL A 59 -8.01 11.01 -19.20
CA VAL A 59 -9.35 11.51 -18.88
C VAL A 59 -10.07 12.03 -20.13
N LEU A 60 -9.39 12.72 -21.03
CA LEU A 60 -9.99 13.21 -22.28
C LEU A 60 -10.40 12.06 -23.21
N VAL A 61 -9.73 10.90 -23.11
CA VAL A 61 -10.15 9.68 -23.81
C VAL A 61 -11.27 8.97 -23.07
N ASN A 62 -11.09 8.70 -21.78
CA ASN A 62 -11.95 7.75 -21.06
C ASN A 62 -13.07 8.39 -20.26
N PHE A 63 -13.06 9.69 -19.99
CA PHE A 63 -14.04 10.39 -19.13
C PHE A 63 -14.52 11.70 -19.77
N ARG A 64 -14.58 11.76 -21.11
CA ARG A 64 -14.98 12.96 -21.88
C ARG A 64 -16.38 13.51 -21.55
N ASP A 65 -17.27 12.64 -21.07
CA ASP A 65 -18.65 12.91 -20.67
C ASP A 65 -18.79 13.24 -19.18
N LYS A 66 -17.66 13.39 -18.47
CA LYS A 66 -17.60 13.67 -17.04
C LYS A 66 -16.76 14.92 -16.76
N ARG A 67 -17.13 15.62 -15.68
CA ARG A 67 -16.28 16.66 -15.10
C ARG A 67 -15.30 16.05 -14.10
N VAL A 68 -14.01 16.21 -14.36
CA VAL A 68 -12.94 15.58 -13.59
C VAL A 68 -12.03 16.67 -13.01
N ALA A 69 -11.67 16.54 -11.75
CA ALA A 69 -10.64 17.39 -11.14
C ALA A 69 -9.45 16.55 -10.69
N PHE A 70 -8.25 16.98 -11.07
CA PHE A 70 -7.01 16.49 -10.49
C PHE A 70 -6.66 17.32 -9.26
N VAL A 71 -6.26 16.64 -8.17
CA VAL A 71 -5.77 17.27 -6.95
C VAL A 71 -4.38 16.73 -6.67
N VAL A 72 -3.37 17.58 -6.80
CA VAL A 72 -2.01 17.27 -6.34
C VAL A 72 -1.89 17.77 -4.91
N SER A 73 -1.74 16.83 -3.99
CA SER A 73 -1.54 17.10 -2.57
C SER A 73 -0.06 16.91 -2.22
N ASP A 74 0.66 18.03 -2.12
CA ASP A 74 2.11 18.03 -1.98
C ASP A 74 2.55 18.06 -0.52
N GLY A 75 3.52 17.20 -0.18
CA GLY A 75 4.22 17.19 1.09
C GLY A 75 5.65 17.73 1.03
N THR A 76 6.11 18.18 -0.16
CA THR A 76 7.46 18.72 -0.35
C THR A 76 7.56 20.13 0.22
N TYR A 77 6.59 20.98 -0.12
CA TYR A 77 6.54 22.37 0.32
C TYR A 77 5.96 22.47 1.74
N THR A 78 6.82 22.81 2.69
CA THR A 78 6.47 22.97 4.11
C THR A 78 6.94 24.33 4.63
N SER A 79 6.44 24.74 5.78
CA SER A 79 6.92 25.95 6.46
C SER A 79 8.39 25.84 6.90
N ALA A 80 8.86 24.63 7.19
CA ALA A 80 10.26 24.35 7.57
C ALA A 80 11.19 24.19 6.35
N ASP A 81 10.68 23.66 5.24
CA ASP A 81 11.39 23.44 3.99
C ASP A 81 10.52 23.95 2.82
N PRO A 82 10.66 25.21 2.40
CA PRO A 82 9.82 25.84 1.38
C PRO A 82 10.22 25.43 -0.06
N ASP A 83 10.61 24.17 -0.25
CA ASP A 83 10.91 23.60 -1.57
C ASP A 83 9.62 23.48 -2.40
N SER A 84 9.49 24.35 -3.40
CA SER A 84 8.35 24.41 -4.31
C SER A 84 8.54 23.61 -5.60
N SER A 85 9.66 22.89 -5.74
CA SER A 85 10.04 22.18 -6.98
C SER A 85 8.93 21.25 -7.50
N THR A 86 8.30 20.47 -6.63
CA THR A 86 7.23 19.53 -7.01
C THR A 86 5.96 20.28 -7.46
N ILE A 87 5.58 21.35 -6.75
CA ILE A 87 4.42 22.18 -7.12
C ILE A 87 4.66 22.88 -8.46
N ASP A 88 5.84 23.49 -8.63
CA ASP A 88 6.17 24.22 -9.84
C ASP A 88 6.29 23.29 -11.05
N ALA A 89 6.84 22.09 -10.88
CA ALA A 89 6.88 21.06 -11.92
C ALA A 89 5.48 20.58 -12.33
N ALA A 90 4.56 20.41 -11.37
CA ALA A 90 3.17 20.05 -11.65
C ALA A 90 2.48 21.13 -12.50
N ILE A 91 2.61 22.41 -12.11
CA ILE A 91 2.06 23.55 -12.85
C ILE A 91 2.70 23.66 -14.25
N ALA A 92 4.03 23.53 -14.34
CA ALA A 92 4.76 23.60 -15.60
C ALA A 92 4.36 22.47 -16.56
N GLY A 93 4.21 21.23 -16.07
CA GLY A 93 3.78 20.09 -16.89
C GLY A 93 2.39 20.27 -17.48
N VAL A 94 1.44 20.83 -16.72
CA VAL A 94 0.10 21.16 -17.23
C VAL A 94 0.16 22.28 -18.27
N LYS A 95 0.97 23.34 -18.03
CA LYS A 95 1.15 24.42 -19.00
C LYS A 95 1.80 23.95 -20.30
N ASP A 96 2.79 23.07 -20.23
CA ASP A 96 3.43 22.47 -21.40
C ASP A 96 2.42 21.67 -22.24
N GLY A 97 1.55 20.90 -21.60
CA GLY A 97 0.54 20.10 -22.29
C GLY A 97 -0.63 20.90 -22.87
N PHE A 98 -1.11 21.92 -22.16
CA PHE A 98 -2.42 22.54 -22.42
C PHE A 98 -2.39 24.07 -22.60
N GLY A 99 -1.22 24.71 -22.55
CA GLY A 99 -1.02 26.11 -22.88
C GLY A 99 -1.90 27.08 -22.08
N ASN A 100 -2.80 27.76 -22.80
CA ASN A 100 -3.61 28.87 -22.27
C ASN A 100 -4.75 28.44 -21.33
N GLY A 101 -4.98 27.14 -21.13
CA GLY A 101 -6.02 26.65 -20.23
C GLY A 101 -6.44 25.22 -20.48
N LEU A 102 -7.03 24.60 -19.46
CA LEU A 102 -7.56 23.24 -19.56
C LEU A 102 -8.94 23.22 -20.25
N PRO A 103 -9.33 22.07 -20.83
CA PRO A 103 -10.71 21.83 -21.27
C PRO A 103 -11.74 22.08 -20.16
N GLU A 104 -12.97 22.46 -20.52
CA GLU A 104 -13.99 22.89 -19.55
C GLU A 104 -14.48 21.82 -18.58
N ASN A 105 -14.23 20.55 -18.90
CA ASN A 105 -14.55 19.41 -18.06
C ASN A 105 -13.35 18.97 -17.20
N VAL A 106 -12.21 19.65 -17.27
CA VAL A 106 -11.00 19.33 -16.49
C VAL A 106 -10.59 20.52 -15.64
N LEU A 107 -10.31 20.24 -14.37
CA LEU A 107 -9.68 21.15 -13.42
C LEU A 107 -8.44 20.51 -12.82
N VAL A 108 -7.40 21.30 -12.54
CA VAL A 108 -6.23 20.85 -11.77
C VAL A 108 -6.01 21.81 -10.61
N ALA A 109 -5.95 21.27 -9.39
CA ALA A 109 -5.59 21.99 -8.17
C ALA A 109 -4.28 21.42 -7.61
N VAL A 110 -3.25 22.25 -7.46
CA VAL A 110 -1.96 21.87 -6.89
C VAL A 110 -1.77 22.63 -5.57
N THR A 111 -1.70 21.92 -4.45
CA THR A 111 -1.62 22.57 -3.13
C THR A 111 -0.78 21.75 -2.15
N PRO A 112 0.01 22.40 -1.27
CA PRO A 112 0.54 21.70 -0.10
C PRO A 112 -0.60 21.36 0.88
N TYR A 113 -0.45 20.28 1.64
CA TYR A 113 -1.44 19.89 2.66
C TYR A 113 -1.10 20.39 4.08
N GLU A 114 0.14 20.81 4.35
CA GLU A 114 0.58 21.17 5.69
C GLU A 114 -0.32 22.26 6.31
N GLY A 115 -0.71 22.04 7.57
CA GLY A 115 -1.54 22.94 8.35
C GLY A 115 -3.04 22.73 8.16
N TYR A 116 -3.47 21.84 7.25
CA TYR A 116 -4.88 21.48 7.13
C TYR A 116 -5.41 20.94 8.46
N LEU A 117 -6.52 21.50 8.95
CA LEU A 117 -7.09 21.16 10.27
C LEU A 117 -6.08 21.23 11.43
N GLN A 118 -5.10 22.14 11.35
CA GLN A 118 -4.01 22.29 12.33
C GLN A 118 -3.12 21.03 12.46
N ASN A 119 -3.06 20.21 11.41
CA ASN A 119 -2.20 19.04 11.35
C ASN A 119 -0.88 19.37 10.61
N PHE A 120 0.24 19.06 11.27
CA PHE A 120 1.59 19.26 10.75
C PHE A 120 2.37 17.94 10.63
N VAL A 121 1.72 16.79 10.82
CA VAL A 121 2.36 15.48 10.66
C VAL A 121 2.68 15.26 9.18
N PRO A 122 3.96 15.07 8.79
CA PRO A 122 4.30 14.76 7.41
C PRO A 122 3.94 13.30 7.09
N GLY A 123 3.39 13.05 5.90
CA GLY A 123 3.06 11.70 5.47
C GLY A 123 2.00 11.65 4.38
N LYS A 124 1.96 10.50 3.67
CA LYS A 124 0.97 10.23 2.64
C LYS A 124 -0.47 10.34 3.19
N GLY A 125 -0.72 9.82 4.39
CA GLY A 125 -2.02 9.94 5.04
C GLY A 125 -2.46 11.39 5.24
N SER A 126 -1.58 12.30 5.69
CA SER A 126 -1.92 13.72 5.82
C SER A 126 -2.32 14.36 4.48
N ALA A 127 -1.64 13.98 3.39
CA ALA A 127 -2.00 14.42 2.03
C ALA A 127 -3.41 13.94 1.63
N LEU A 128 -3.71 12.66 1.86
CA LEU A 128 -5.03 12.10 1.59
C LEU A 128 -6.11 12.65 2.54
N LYS A 129 -5.75 13.00 3.78
CA LYS A 129 -6.68 13.52 4.77
C LYS A 129 -7.29 14.85 4.33
N LEU A 130 -6.49 15.73 3.73
CA LEU A 130 -6.98 16.94 3.05
C LEU A 130 -8.10 16.57 2.07
N VAL A 131 -7.83 15.63 1.17
CA VAL A 131 -8.76 15.29 0.09
C VAL A 131 -10.03 14.65 0.62
N TYR A 132 -9.94 13.63 1.48
CA TYR A 132 -11.12 12.93 2.00
C TYR A 132 -12.06 13.83 2.82
N GLU A 133 -11.52 14.76 3.60
CA GLU A 133 -12.33 15.74 4.35
C GLU A 133 -12.97 16.78 3.42
N GLU A 134 -12.25 17.24 2.40
CA GLU A 134 -12.72 18.28 1.47
C GLU A 134 -13.78 17.75 0.49
N LEU A 135 -13.75 16.46 0.16
CA LEU A 135 -14.77 15.82 -0.66
C LEU A 135 -16.18 15.87 -0.03
N ALA A 136 -16.30 16.12 1.27
CA ALA A 136 -17.59 16.36 1.94
C ALA A 136 -18.31 17.63 1.47
N PHE A 137 -17.61 18.55 0.80
CA PHE A 137 -18.14 19.85 0.39
C PHE A 137 -18.31 19.97 -1.13
N CYS A 138 -18.25 18.86 -1.87
CA CYS A 138 -18.49 18.80 -3.30
C CYS A 138 -19.43 17.63 -3.66
N ASP A 139 -19.88 17.58 -4.91
CA ASP A 139 -20.84 16.59 -5.40
C ASP A 139 -20.16 15.41 -6.13
N ALA A 140 -18.85 15.22 -5.92
CA ALA A 140 -18.08 14.15 -6.53
C ALA A 140 -18.59 12.78 -6.06
N LYS A 141 -18.84 11.88 -7.02
CA LYS A 141 -19.34 10.52 -6.77
C LYS A 141 -18.23 9.48 -6.73
N LEU A 142 -17.07 9.83 -7.28
CA LEU A 142 -15.93 8.94 -7.44
C LEU A 142 -14.64 9.68 -7.05
N ALA A 143 -13.85 9.06 -6.19
CA ALA A 143 -12.46 9.44 -5.95
C ALA A 143 -11.54 8.34 -6.49
N ILE A 144 -10.53 8.74 -7.25
CA ILE A 144 -9.44 7.86 -7.69
C ILE A 144 -8.18 8.40 -7.02
N ILE A 145 -7.51 7.59 -6.21
CA ILE A 145 -6.24 7.95 -5.58
C ILE A 145 -5.15 7.20 -6.33
N LEU A 146 -4.10 7.89 -6.75
CA LEU A 146 -3.00 7.34 -7.54
C LEU A 146 -1.69 7.92 -7.03
N ASP A 147 -0.68 7.09 -6.75
CA ASP A 147 0.59 7.60 -6.23
C ASP A 147 1.25 8.62 -7.19
N GLY A 148 1.89 9.66 -6.64
CA GLY A 148 2.47 10.75 -7.43
C GLY A 148 3.74 10.40 -8.23
N ASP A 149 4.29 9.20 -8.04
CA ASP A 149 5.52 8.70 -8.68
C ASP A 149 5.25 7.70 -9.82
N LEU A 150 3.98 7.50 -10.19
CA LEU A 150 3.59 6.59 -11.26
C LEU A 150 4.17 7.01 -12.62
N ARG A 151 4.61 6.00 -13.38
CA ARG A 151 5.09 6.12 -14.77
C ARG A 151 4.25 5.31 -15.77
N ASN A 152 3.17 4.68 -15.29
CA ASN A 152 2.26 3.84 -16.07
C ASN A 152 1.46 4.63 -17.12
N ASP A 153 0.89 3.89 -18.08
CA ASP A 153 -0.08 4.44 -19.04
C ASP A 153 -1.44 4.72 -18.36
N MET A 154 -1.69 5.99 -18.10
CA MET A 154 -2.93 6.44 -17.47
C MET A 154 -4.17 6.29 -18.36
N VAL A 155 -4.03 6.22 -19.70
CA VAL A 155 -5.17 5.98 -20.60
C VAL A 155 -5.76 4.60 -20.31
N THR A 156 -4.88 3.60 -20.21
CA THR A 156 -5.29 2.21 -19.94
C THR A 156 -5.86 2.05 -18.54
N TRP A 157 -5.25 2.67 -17.52
CA TRP A 157 -5.75 2.61 -16.15
C TRP A 157 -7.09 3.34 -15.97
N HIS A 158 -7.25 4.55 -16.50
CA HIS A 158 -8.51 5.29 -16.46
C HIS A 158 -9.65 4.53 -17.15
N ARG A 159 -9.36 3.81 -18.25
CA ARG A 159 -10.32 2.91 -18.88
C ARG A 159 -10.80 1.81 -17.93
N ALA A 160 -9.88 1.18 -17.20
CA ALA A 160 -10.20 0.12 -16.24
C ALA A 160 -11.03 0.66 -15.07
N PHE A 161 -10.64 1.81 -14.49
CA PHE A 161 -11.41 2.49 -13.44
C PHE A 161 -12.80 2.90 -13.91
N ARG A 162 -12.94 3.43 -15.12
CA ARG A 162 -14.26 3.73 -15.69
C ARG A 162 -15.13 2.48 -15.77
N LYS A 163 -14.61 1.41 -16.37
CA LYS A 163 -15.38 0.18 -16.55
C LYS A 163 -15.89 -0.38 -15.22
N VAL A 164 -15.03 -0.44 -14.18
CA VAL A 164 -15.44 -0.99 -12.87
C VAL A 164 -16.43 -0.06 -12.16
N SER A 165 -16.25 1.25 -12.27
CA SER A 165 -17.17 2.24 -11.69
C SER A 165 -18.54 2.20 -12.37
N ASP A 166 -18.57 2.19 -13.70
CA ASP A 166 -19.81 2.11 -14.50
C ASP A 166 -20.54 0.79 -14.22
N PHE A 167 -19.80 -0.32 -14.07
CA PHE A 167 -20.37 -1.60 -13.68
C PHE A 167 -20.98 -1.53 -12.28
N HIS A 168 -20.22 -1.04 -11.30
CA HIS A 168 -20.66 -0.95 -9.91
C HIS A 168 -21.92 -0.09 -9.78
N PHE A 169 -21.89 1.16 -10.25
CA PHE A 169 -23.04 2.07 -10.11
C PHE A 169 -24.30 1.59 -10.84
N ARG A 170 -24.16 0.71 -11.83
CA ARG A 170 -25.31 0.07 -12.51
C ARG A 170 -25.84 -1.12 -11.74
N MET A 171 -24.97 -1.98 -11.23
CA MET A 171 -25.35 -3.26 -10.62
C MET A 171 -25.68 -3.15 -9.12
N PHE A 172 -25.04 -2.20 -8.45
CA PHE A 172 -25.06 -2.01 -7.00
C PHE A 172 -25.25 -0.52 -6.64
N PRO A 173 -26.34 0.13 -7.08
CA PRO A 173 -26.50 1.58 -6.96
C PRO A 173 -26.66 2.09 -5.51
N ASN A 174 -26.88 1.19 -4.55
CA ASN A 174 -27.07 1.51 -3.13
C ASN A 174 -25.89 1.06 -2.26
N ASP A 175 -24.90 0.39 -2.84
CA ASP A 175 -23.72 -0.09 -2.14
C ASP A 175 -22.55 0.86 -2.42
N GLU A 176 -21.54 0.78 -1.56
CA GLU A 176 -20.31 1.54 -1.71
C GLU A 176 -19.25 0.73 -2.46
N MET A 177 -18.39 1.43 -3.19
CA MET A 177 -17.34 0.82 -3.98
C MET A 177 -15.98 1.11 -3.34
N PHE A 178 -15.23 0.05 -3.08
CA PHE A 178 -13.80 0.14 -2.79
C PHE A 178 -13.03 -0.74 -3.77
N VAL A 179 -12.28 -0.12 -4.67
CA VAL A 179 -11.38 -0.79 -5.60
C VAL A 179 -9.96 -0.65 -5.08
N THR A 180 -9.26 -1.78 -4.96
CA THR A 180 -7.81 -1.80 -4.75
C THR A 180 -7.10 -2.42 -5.96
N ALA A 181 -5.92 -1.91 -6.29
CA ALA A 181 -5.13 -2.42 -7.40
C ALA A 181 -4.40 -3.73 -7.05
N ARG A 182 -4.36 -4.63 -8.02
CA ARG A 182 -3.49 -5.81 -8.06
C ARG A 182 -2.46 -5.64 -9.17
N TYR A 183 -1.21 -5.91 -8.82
CA TYR A 183 -0.07 -5.80 -9.73
C TYR A 183 0.64 -7.14 -9.89
N ALA A 184 1.25 -7.36 -11.06
CA ALA A 184 2.36 -8.28 -11.18
C ALA A 184 3.58 -7.64 -10.47
N ARG A 185 4.14 -8.33 -9.47
CA ARG A 185 5.26 -7.84 -8.65
C ARG A 185 6.35 -8.90 -8.58
N HIS A 186 7.59 -8.48 -8.73
CA HIS A 186 8.76 -9.34 -8.59
C HIS A 186 8.71 -10.11 -7.26
N PHE A 187 9.25 -11.33 -7.22
CA PHE A 187 9.11 -12.20 -6.04
C PHE A 187 9.88 -11.66 -4.83
N VAL A 188 10.91 -10.85 -5.08
CA VAL A 188 11.68 -10.13 -4.05
C VAL A 188 11.05 -8.80 -3.60
N ASP A 189 9.87 -8.46 -4.10
CA ASP A 189 9.12 -7.25 -3.75
C ASP A 189 7.83 -7.58 -2.96
N ALA A 190 7.03 -6.58 -2.60
CA ALA A 190 5.70 -6.72 -1.98
C ALA A 190 5.67 -7.63 -0.74
N SER A 191 6.76 -7.64 0.05
CA SER A 191 6.91 -8.51 1.22
C SER A 191 5.82 -8.25 2.28
N LEU A 192 5.54 -6.99 2.58
CA LEU A 192 4.48 -6.59 3.53
C LEU A 192 3.09 -7.02 3.08
N THR A 193 2.77 -6.76 1.81
CA THR A 193 1.52 -7.19 1.15
C THR A 193 1.29 -8.70 1.35
N ARG A 194 2.33 -9.51 1.07
CA ARG A 194 2.26 -10.98 1.09
C ARG A 194 2.24 -11.56 2.51
N PHE A 195 3.14 -11.10 3.38
CA PHE A 195 3.39 -11.75 4.68
C PHE A 195 2.61 -11.13 5.83
N VAL A 196 2.20 -9.87 5.73
CA VAL A 196 1.51 -9.16 6.81
C VAL A 196 0.08 -8.86 6.40
N VAL A 197 -0.11 -8.04 5.37
CA VAL A 197 -1.42 -7.49 4.98
C VAL A 197 -2.39 -8.59 4.55
N GLY A 198 -1.96 -9.50 3.67
CA GLY A 198 -2.76 -10.63 3.21
C GLY A 198 -3.35 -11.42 4.38
N PRO A 199 -2.53 -12.01 5.27
CA PRO A 199 -3.02 -12.68 6.48
C PRO A 199 -3.93 -11.80 7.35
N LEU A 200 -3.54 -10.57 7.66
CA LEU A 200 -4.32 -9.74 8.59
C LEU A 200 -5.70 -9.33 8.05
N THR A 201 -5.85 -9.09 6.75
CA THR A 201 -7.17 -8.79 6.15
C THR A 201 -8.14 -9.96 6.31
N THR A 202 -7.66 -11.21 6.32
CA THR A 202 -8.54 -12.38 6.53
C THR A 202 -9.27 -12.37 7.88
N LEU A 203 -8.74 -11.67 8.89
CA LEU A 203 -9.43 -11.53 10.19
C LEU A 203 -10.69 -10.68 10.10
N MET A 204 -10.81 -9.85 9.07
CA MET A 204 -12.01 -9.09 8.74
C MET A 204 -13.00 -9.91 7.90
N GLY A 205 -12.65 -11.16 7.55
CA GLY A 205 -13.51 -12.08 6.80
C GLY A 205 -13.26 -12.12 5.29
N ILE A 206 -12.40 -11.25 4.74
CA ILE A 206 -12.10 -11.19 3.30
C ILE A 206 -10.59 -11.13 3.08
N PHE A 207 -10.06 -11.98 2.20
CA PHE A 207 -8.65 -11.92 1.80
C PHE A 207 -8.42 -10.85 0.74
N VAL A 208 -7.74 -9.76 1.09
CA VAL A 208 -7.40 -8.65 0.19
C VAL A 208 -5.88 -8.50 0.14
N PRO A 209 -5.18 -9.15 -0.80
CA PRO A 209 -3.72 -9.08 -0.86
C PRO A 209 -3.26 -7.65 -1.17
N GLY A 210 -3.91 -6.95 -2.10
CA GLY A 210 -3.66 -5.54 -2.41
C GLY A 210 -4.06 -4.53 -1.30
N GLY A 211 -4.23 -4.95 -0.04
CA GLY A 211 -4.74 -4.10 1.05
C GLY A 211 -3.87 -2.91 1.46
N ILE A 212 -2.72 -2.70 0.80
CA ILE A 212 -1.88 -1.49 0.93
C ILE A 212 -1.58 -0.85 -0.43
N SER A 213 -2.41 -1.10 -1.45
CA SER A 213 -2.28 -0.37 -2.70
C SER A 213 -2.51 1.12 -2.44
N GLY A 214 -1.60 1.95 -2.92
CA GLY A 214 -1.80 3.40 -3.00
C GLY A 214 -2.72 3.84 -4.13
N ASP A 215 -3.04 2.90 -5.02
CA ASP A 215 -3.84 3.12 -6.21
C ASP A 215 -5.20 2.47 -6.00
N ILE A 216 -6.19 3.30 -5.68
CA ILE A 216 -7.52 2.88 -5.25
C ILE A 216 -8.61 3.74 -5.90
N CYS A 217 -9.82 3.21 -5.94
CA CYS A 217 -11.00 3.95 -6.38
C CYS A 217 -12.15 3.76 -5.39
N LEU A 218 -12.74 4.87 -4.96
CA LEU A 218 -13.71 4.94 -3.88
C LEU A 218 -14.99 5.63 -4.37
N SER A 219 -16.16 5.08 -4.05
CA SER A 219 -17.42 5.82 -4.12
C SER A 219 -17.48 6.90 -3.04
N ALA A 220 -18.44 7.82 -3.15
CA ALA A 220 -18.61 8.91 -2.18
C ALA A 220 -18.83 8.45 -0.73
N GLY A 221 -19.57 7.35 -0.50
CA GLY A 221 -19.76 6.82 0.86
C GLY A 221 -18.54 6.04 1.36
N ALA A 222 -17.80 5.35 0.49
CA ALA A 222 -16.50 4.78 0.85
C ALA A 222 -15.50 5.87 1.28
N VAL A 223 -15.48 7.02 0.60
CA VAL A 223 -14.73 8.22 1.04
C VAL A 223 -15.25 8.76 2.38
N ALA A 224 -16.54 8.65 2.66
CA ALA A 224 -17.12 9.15 3.91
C ALA A 224 -16.61 8.40 5.15
N LEU A 225 -16.24 7.11 5.01
CA LEU A 225 -15.61 6.31 6.07
C LEU A 225 -14.24 6.88 6.50
N GLU A 226 -13.56 7.58 5.59
CA GLU A 226 -12.22 8.14 5.82
C GLU A 226 -12.23 9.46 6.60
N ARG A 227 -13.43 9.98 6.93
CA ARG A 227 -13.61 11.24 7.66
C ARG A 227 -13.48 11.03 9.16
N GLY A 228 -13.04 12.06 9.89
CA GLY A 228 -12.90 12.02 11.35
C GLY A 228 -11.47 11.91 11.85
N LYS A 229 -11.29 11.52 13.12
CA LYS A 229 -9.97 11.54 13.77
C LYS A 229 -9.11 10.35 13.31
N TRP A 230 -7.88 10.63 12.93
CA TRP A 230 -6.89 9.61 12.55
C TRP A 230 -5.77 9.55 13.59
N THR A 231 -5.17 8.37 13.73
CA THR A 231 -3.92 8.17 14.48
C THR A 231 -2.75 8.74 13.70
N GLU A 232 -1.62 8.97 14.38
CA GLU A 232 -0.41 9.46 13.74
C GLU A 232 0.11 8.47 12.68
N GLU A 233 0.07 7.16 12.97
CA GLU A 233 0.46 6.11 12.01
C GLU A 233 -0.39 6.14 10.74
N ARG A 234 -1.70 6.37 10.86
CA ARG A 234 -2.60 6.51 9.70
C ARG A 234 -2.31 7.77 8.90
N LEU A 235 -1.86 8.86 9.53
CA LEU A 235 -1.41 10.07 8.84
C LEU A 235 -0.10 9.87 8.04
N LYS A 236 0.60 8.76 8.25
CA LYS A 236 1.84 8.40 7.53
C LYS A 236 1.59 7.27 6.52
N TYR A 237 2.38 6.19 6.54
CA TYR A 237 2.21 5.05 5.61
C TYR A 237 1.07 4.09 6.00
N GLY A 238 0.47 4.25 7.18
CA GLY A 238 -0.65 3.41 7.63
C GLY A 238 -2.00 3.70 6.96
N THR A 239 -2.08 4.72 6.10
CA THR A 239 -3.35 5.18 5.50
C THR A 239 -4.01 4.12 4.61
N ASP A 240 -3.24 3.44 3.76
CA ASP A 240 -3.77 2.51 2.75
C ASP A 240 -4.39 1.26 3.42
N ILE A 241 -3.71 0.69 4.44
CA ILE A 241 -4.24 -0.44 5.21
C ILE A 241 -5.45 -0.04 6.05
N SER A 242 -5.44 1.18 6.60
CA SER A 242 -6.57 1.67 7.39
C SER A 242 -7.83 1.82 6.53
N THR A 243 -7.67 2.39 5.33
CA THR A 243 -8.75 2.54 4.35
C THR A 243 -9.33 1.17 3.96
N THR A 244 -8.45 0.19 3.75
CA THR A 244 -8.86 -1.18 3.45
C THR A 244 -9.66 -1.78 4.61
N PHE A 245 -9.18 -1.67 5.85
CA PHE A 245 -9.88 -2.20 7.03
C PHE A 245 -11.23 -1.53 7.26
N ASP A 246 -11.33 -0.21 7.06
CA ASP A 246 -12.59 0.53 7.23
C ASP A 246 -13.63 0.10 6.21
N ASN A 247 -13.22 -0.13 4.96
CA ASN A 247 -14.12 -0.68 3.94
C ASN A 247 -14.46 -2.17 4.18
N LEU A 248 -13.53 -2.97 4.72
CA LEU A 248 -13.81 -4.36 5.08
C LEU A 248 -14.79 -4.50 6.25
N ALA A 249 -14.79 -3.54 7.18
CA ALA A 249 -15.71 -3.50 8.30
C ALA A 249 -17.10 -2.95 7.92
N ASN A 250 -17.21 -2.23 6.80
CA ASN A 250 -18.47 -1.67 6.34
C ASN A 250 -19.29 -2.73 5.56
N PRO A 251 -20.46 -3.16 6.05
CA PRO A 251 -21.27 -4.18 5.37
C PRO A 251 -21.80 -3.73 4.01
N ASP A 252 -21.89 -2.42 3.78
CA ASP A 252 -22.38 -1.83 2.53
C ASP A 252 -21.27 -1.67 1.48
N SER A 253 -20.01 -1.98 1.80
CA SER A 253 -18.89 -1.85 0.87
C SER A 253 -18.68 -3.13 0.03
N ILE A 254 -18.70 -2.99 -1.29
CA ILE A 254 -18.27 -4.02 -2.23
C ILE A 254 -16.81 -3.79 -2.59
N ILE A 255 -15.97 -4.78 -2.29
CA ILE A 255 -14.53 -4.73 -2.49
C ILE A 255 -14.17 -5.34 -3.84
N TYR A 256 -13.48 -4.56 -4.68
CA TYR A 256 -12.97 -4.98 -5.98
C TYR A 256 -11.45 -5.06 -5.95
N GLU A 257 -10.92 -6.05 -6.65
CA GLU A 257 -9.48 -6.18 -6.89
C GLU A 257 -9.22 -6.06 -8.40
N LEU A 258 -8.65 -4.93 -8.81
CA LEU A 258 -8.50 -4.55 -10.21
C LEU A 258 -7.07 -4.80 -10.69
N TYR A 259 -6.89 -5.68 -11.68
CA TYR A 259 -5.57 -5.92 -12.26
C TYR A 259 -5.11 -4.76 -13.13
N LEU A 260 -3.98 -4.14 -12.76
CA LEU A 260 -3.43 -2.97 -13.43
C LEU A 260 -2.07 -3.23 -14.11
N GLY A 261 -1.69 -4.49 -14.29
CA GLY A 261 -0.41 -4.89 -14.91
C GLY A 261 0.75 -4.81 -13.92
N ALA A 262 1.92 -4.39 -14.35
CA ALA A 262 3.06 -4.10 -13.47
C ALA A 262 3.04 -2.64 -13.02
N LYS A 263 3.37 -2.38 -11.76
CA LYS A 263 3.52 -1.02 -11.24
C LYS A 263 4.88 -0.47 -11.65
N LEU A 264 4.89 0.58 -12.48
CA LEU A 264 6.11 1.27 -12.91
C LEU A 264 6.25 2.56 -12.10
N HIS A 265 7.19 2.54 -11.16
CA HIS A 265 7.47 3.66 -10.26
C HIS A 265 8.97 3.76 -9.97
N ASP A 266 9.38 4.83 -9.29
CA ASP A 266 10.77 5.01 -8.90
C ASP A 266 11.20 3.91 -7.91
N ILE A 267 12.51 3.56 -7.94
CA ILE A 267 13.07 2.59 -7.00
C ILE A 267 12.77 3.06 -5.58
N THR A 268 12.18 2.19 -4.77
CA THR A 268 11.82 2.53 -3.39
C THR A 268 13.09 2.81 -2.59
N ASP A 269 13.24 4.04 -2.10
CA ASP A 269 14.35 4.49 -1.25
C ASP A 269 14.50 3.60 0.00
N GLU A 270 15.74 3.22 0.34
CA GLU A 270 16.08 2.44 1.54
C GLU A 270 15.54 3.08 2.84
N ALA A 271 15.48 4.42 2.89
CA ALA A 271 14.90 5.14 4.02
C ALA A 271 13.42 4.80 4.20
N LYS A 272 12.64 4.75 3.10
CA LYS A 272 11.22 4.33 3.12
C LYS A 272 11.08 2.88 3.60
N LEU A 273 11.92 1.97 3.09
CA LEU A 273 11.89 0.55 3.46
C LEU A 273 12.23 0.29 4.94
N SER A 274 12.94 1.21 5.60
CA SER A 274 13.28 1.07 7.02
C SER A 274 12.17 1.47 7.99
N VAL A 275 11.27 2.38 7.59
CA VAL A 275 10.20 2.95 8.44
C VAL A 275 8.82 2.40 8.11
N MET A 276 8.50 2.30 6.80
CA MET A 276 7.18 1.91 6.29
C MET A 276 6.64 0.60 6.91
N PRO A 277 7.44 -0.49 7.07
CA PRO A 277 6.96 -1.72 7.68
C PRO A 277 6.33 -1.52 9.06
N GLY A 278 7.00 -0.75 9.93
CA GLY A 278 6.52 -0.51 11.28
C GLY A 278 5.20 0.26 11.29
N GLU A 279 5.08 1.29 10.47
CA GLU A 279 3.85 2.10 10.40
C GLU A 279 2.67 1.32 9.83
N VAL A 280 2.88 0.53 8.77
CA VAL A 280 1.84 -0.33 8.19
C VAL A 280 1.40 -1.41 9.17
N ILE A 281 2.35 -2.12 9.81
CA ILE A 281 2.04 -3.13 10.83
C ILE A 281 1.28 -2.47 12.00
N GLY A 282 1.76 -1.32 12.48
CA GLY A 282 1.15 -0.59 13.58
C GLY A 282 -0.29 -0.19 13.28
N ALA A 283 -0.54 0.39 12.10
CA ALA A 283 -1.88 0.77 11.67
C ALA A 283 -2.81 -0.45 11.49
N ALA A 284 -2.31 -1.56 10.93
CA ALA A 284 -3.10 -2.79 10.82
C ALA A 284 -3.52 -3.33 12.21
N LEU A 285 -2.59 -3.36 13.17
CA LEU A 285 -2.88 -3.82 14.54
C LEU A 285 -3.83 -2.86 15.28
N GLU A 286 -3.69 -1.55 15.07
CA GLU A 286 -4.63 -0.54 15.59
C GLU A 286 -6.03 -0.77 15.05
N ARG A 287 -6.16 -1.00 13.73
CA ARG A 287 -7.46 -1.28 13.12
C ARG A 287 -8.11 -2.57 13.61
N ILE A 288 -7.30 -3.61 13.87
CA ILE A 288 -7.76 -4.86 14.49
C ILE A 288 -8.32 -4.60 15.90
N LEU A 289 -7.67 -3.73 16.69
CA LEU A 289 -8.18 -3.35 18.01
C LEU A 289 -9.47 -2.53 17.92
N HIS A 290 -9.51 -1.57 16.99
CA HIS A 290 -10.71 -0.76 16.82
C HIS A 290 -11.91 -1.60 16.37
N TYR A 291 -11.72 -2.57 15.47
CA TYR A 291 -12.77 -3.52 15.08
C TYR A 291 -12.73 -4.84 15.88
N ARG A 292 -12.31 -4.78 17.15
CA ARG A 292 -12.14 -5.95 18.01
C ARG A 292 -13.37 -6.87 18.03
N GLU A 293 -14.57 -6.30 18.12
CA GLU A 293 -15.80 -7.10 18.24
C GLU A 293 -15.99 -7.99 17.01
N LEU A 294 -15.95 -7.38 15.82
CA LEU A 294 -15.98 -8.09 14.53
C LEU A 294 -14.85 -9.13 14.41
N VAL A 295 -13.62 -8.76 14.77
CA VAL A 295 -12.49 -9.70 14.73
C VAL A 295 -12.73 -10.87 15.69
N GLN A 296 -13.19 -10.63 16.91
CA GLN A 296 -13.47 -11.68 17.88
C GLN A 296 -14.60 -12.61 17.44
N GLU A 297 -15.64 -12.08 16.80
CA GLU A 297 -16.70 -12.89 16.19
C GLU A 297 -16.12 -13.80 15.10
N ASN A 298 -15.34 -13.25 14.18
CA ASN A 298 -14.69 -14.01 13.10
C ASN A 298 -13.70 -15.08 13.62
N LEU A 299 -13.08 -14.85 14.78
CA LEU A 299 -12.21 -15.84 15.44
C LEU A 299 -13.02 -16.98 16.09
N LYS A 300 -14.19 -16.69 16.66
CA LYS A 300 -15.02 -17.68 17.39
C LYS A 300 -15.82 -18.57 16.45
N HIS A 301 -16.33 -18.00 15.36
CA HIS A 301 -17.26 -18.67 14.45
C HIS A 301 -16.55 -19.26 13.23
N GLU A 302 -17.12 -20.36 12.71
CA GLU A 302 -16.75 -20.86 11.40
C GLU A 302 -17.38 -19.97 10.34
N ILE A 303 -16.53 -19.22 9.63
CA ILE A 303 -16.92 -18.34 8.54
C ILE A 303 -16.16 -18.74 7.27
N LEU A 304 -16.81 -18.60 6.11
CA LEU A 304 -16.14 -18.77 4.84
C LEU A 304 -15.27 -17.55 4.57
N LEU A 305 -14.03 -17.77 4.14
CA LEU A 305 -13.15 -16.69 3.73
C LEU A 305 -13.70 -16.06 2.43
N GLY A 306 -14.09 -14.81 2.49
CA GLY A 306 -14.51 -14.03 1.33
C GLY A 306 -13.33 -13.62 0.46
N HIS A 307 -13.64 -13.23 -0.77
CA HIS A 307 -12.70 -12.67 -1.74
C HIS A 307 -13.29 -11.43 -2.39
N PRO A 308 -12.46 -10.43 -2.75
CA PRO A 308 -12.90 -9.30 -3.53
C PRO A 308 -13.41 -9.76 -4.91
N VAL A 309 -14.27 -8.94 -5.52
CA VAL A 309 -14.66 -9.10 -6.92
C VAL A 309 -13.43 -8.84 -7.79
N ARG A 310 -12.86 -9.90 -8.36
CA ARG A 310 -11.61 -9.82 -9.14
C ARG A 310 -11.88 -9.47 -10.59
N TRP A 311 -11.20 -8.44 -11.07
CA TRP A 311 -11.18 -8.05 -12.48
C TRP A 311 -9.78 -8.28 -13.02
N GLY A 312 -9.63 -9.31 -13.86
CA GLY A 312 -8.39 -9.70 -14.51
C GLY A 312 -8.24 -9.13 -15.92
N PRO A 313 -7.27 -9.63 -16.70
CA PRO A 313 -7.01 -9.19 -18.07
C PRO A 313 -8.25 -9.10 -18.96
N GLU A 314 -9.17 -10.07 -18.85
CA GLU A 314 -10.41 -10.08 -19.64
C GLU A 314 -11.29 -8.85 -19.39
N GLN A 315 -11.43 -8.41 -18.14
CA GLN A 315 -12.27 -7.26 -17.78
C GLN A 315 -11.53 -5.94 -18.00
N THR A 316 -10.25 -5.87 -17.61
CA THR A 316 -9.46 -4.63 -17.66
C THR A 316 -8.92 -4.34 -19.07
N GLY A 317 -8.69 -5.37 -19.87
CA GLY A 317 -7.95 -5.30 -21.14
C GLY A 317 -6.47 -5.05 -20.93
N ILE A 318 -5.92 -5.47 -19.78
CA ILE A 318 -4.51 -5.36 -19.42
C ILE A 318 -3.96 -6.77 -19.28
N GLU A 319 -3.20 -7.23 -20.28
CA GLU A 319 -2.54 -8.53 -20.25
C GLU A 319 -1.47 -8.60 -19.17
N PHE A 320 -1.01 -9.82 -18.87
CA PHE A 320 0.11 -10.02 -17.96
C PHE A 320 1.32 -9.20 -18.40
N ILE A 321 1.85 -8.38 -17.48
CA ILE A 321 3.09 -7.64 -17.66
C ILE A 321 4.15 -8.31 -16.79
N ASP A 322 5.15 -8.89 -17.43
CA ASP A 322 6.31 -9.46 -16.74
C ASP A 322 6.99 -8.38 -15.87
N PRO A 323 7.14 -8.61 -14.55
CA PRO A 323 7.93 -7.75 -13.68
C PRO A 323 9.39 -7.58 -14.12
N GLY A 324 9.90 -8.51 -14.94
CA GLY A 324 11.22 -8.46 -15.54
C GLY A 324 12.34 -8.73 -14.55
N TYR A 325 13.51 -8.15 -14.83
CA TYR A 325 14.72 -8.29 -14.03
C TYR A 325 14.93 -7.08 -13.13
N THR A 326 15.54 -7.28 -11.96
CA THR A 326 15.77 -6.26 -10.94
C THR A 326 17.14 -6.41 -10.28
N ASN A 327 17.65 -5.30 -9.74
CA ASN A 327 18.88 -5.24 -8.95
C ASN A 327 18.62 -4.86 -7.47
N VAL A 328 17.36 -4.84 -7.03
CA VAL A 328 16.99 -4.36 -5.68
C VAL A 328 17.24 -5.38 -4.57
N PHE A 329 17.50 -6.65 -4.91
CA PHE A 329 17.72 -7.71 -3.93
C PHE A 329 19.21 -7.88 -3.64
N ASN A 330 19.75 -7.17 -2.64
CA ASN A 330 21.14 -7.35 -2.21
C ASN A 330 21.23 -8.38 -1.06
N VAL A 331 21.69 -9.61 -1.35
CA VAL A 331 21.71 -10.70 -0.36
C VAL A 331 22.65 -10.39 0.81
N GLU A 332 23.80 -9.76 0.54
CA GLU A 332 24.79 -9.38 1.55
C GLU A 332 24.19 -8.40 2.57
N GLN A 333 23.51 -7.36 2.08
CA GLN A 333 22.85 -6.36 2.91
C GLN A 333 21.69 -6.96 3.71
N LYS A 334 20.90 -7.87 3.11
CA LYS A 334 19.80 -8.55 3.82
C LYS A 334 20.33 -9.42 4.98
N VAL A 335 21.37 -10.21 4.72
CA VAL A 335 22.04 -11.02 5.75
C VAL A 335 22.65 -10.14 6.83
N ALA A 336 23.39 -9.10 6.45
CA ALA A 336 24.00 -8.17 7.39
C ALA A 336 22.93 -7.47 8.25
N THR A 337 21.78 -7.12 7.67
CA THR A 337 20.66 -6.50 8.39
C THR A 337 20.08 -7.44 9.44
N LEU A 338 19.79 -8.70 9.09
CA LEU A 338 19.27 -9.68 10.05
C LEU A 338 20.24 -9.90 11.22
N VAL A 339 21.54 -10.02 10.93
CA VAL A 339 22.56 -10.25 11.97
C VAL A 339 22.77 -9.02 12.84
N LYS A 340 22.99 -7.85 12.24
CA LYS A 340 23.31 -6.62 12.98
C LYS A 340 22.15 -6.12 13.82
N LYS A 341 20.92 -6.21 13.30
CA LYS A 341 19.74 -5.68 14.00
C LYS A 341 19.15 -6.64 15.02
N TRP A 342 19.53 -7.91 15.03
CA TRP A 342 19.00 -8.90 15.99
C TRP A 342 18.95 -8.42 17.45
N PRO A 343 20.01 -7.80 18.01
CA PRO A 343 19.98 -7.33 19.40
C PRO A 343 18.89 -6.29 19.69
N GLU A 344 18.51 -5.47 18.70
CA GLU A 344 17.50 -4.42 18.83
C GLU A 344 16.09 -4.99 19.00
N PHE A 345 15.82 -6.17 18.44
CA PHE A 345 14.49 -6.78 18.39
C PHE A 345 14.32 -7.96 19.34
N ARG A 346 15.42 -8.52 19.88
CA ARG A 346 15.41 -9.75 20.67
C ARG A 346 14.43 -9.70 21.84
N SER A 347 14.41 -8.61 22.61
CA SER A 347 13.55 -8.48 23.79
C SER A 347 12.07 -8.49 23.41
N ASP A 348 11.68 -7.76 22.37
CA ASP A 348 10.30 -7.75 21.87
C ASP A 348 9.89 -9.11 21.32
N ILE A 349 10.79 -9.77 20.59
CA ILE A 349 10.55 -11.11 20.06
C ILE A 349 10.38 -12.12 21.21
N GLU A 350 11.14 -11.99 22.30
CA GLU A 350 11.00 -12.85 23.48
C GLU A 350 9.66 -12.68 24.19
N VAL A 351 9.14 -11.45 24.27
CA VAL A 351 7.79 -11.21 24.79
C VAL A 351 6.74 -11.94 23.97
N ILE A 352 6.89 -12.00 22.64
CA ILE A 352 5.90 -12.61 21.75
C ILE A 352 6.08 -14.12 21.59
N LEU A 353 7.29 -14.62 21.37
CA LEU A 353 7.56 -16.02 21.06
C LEU A 353 7.93 -16.86 22.30
N GLY A 354 8.27 -16.22 23.41
CA GLY A 354 8.82 -16.85 24.60
C GLY A 354 10.30 -17.23 24.44
N GLN A 355 10.94 -17.48 25.58
CA GLN A 355 12.39 -17.71 25.69
C GLN A 355 12.89 -18.84 24.79
N GLU A 356 12.20 -19.98 24.75
CA GLU A 356 12.66 -21.16 23.99
C GLU A 356 12.74 -20.89 22.49
N LYS A 357 11.70 -20.28 21.91
CA LYS A 357 11.66 -19.96 20.47
C LYS A 357 12.64 -18.84 20.13
N THR A 358 12.81 -17.85 21.01
CA THR A 358 13.82 -16.80 20.84
C THR A 358 15.24 -17.35 20.90
N GLU A 359 15.54 -18.29 21.80
CA GLU A 359 16.85 -18.95 21.86
C GLU A 359 17.13 -19.81 20.62
N ARG A 360 16.10 -20.45 20.05
CA ARG A 360 16.20 -21.13 18.75
C ARG A 360 16.56 -20.14 17.64
N LEU A 361 15.84 -19.03 17.54
CA LEU A 361 16.13 -17.99 16.54
C LEU A 361 17.50 -17.36 16.74
N ALA A 362 17.94 -17.15 17.99
CA ALA A 362 19.28 -16.65 18.31
C ALA A 362 20.39 -17.60 17.83
N ARG A 363 20.15 -18.93 17.86
CA ARG A 363 21.08 -19.90 17.26
C ARG A 363 21.13 -19.75 15.75
N GLU A 364 19.99 -19.61 15.08
CA GLU A 364 19.96 -19.42 13.63
C GLU A 364 20.66 -18.14 13.19
N VAL A 365 20.52 -17.05 13.94
CA VAL A 365 21.27 -15.80 13.70
C VAL A 365 22.78 -16.01 13.81
N ARG A 366 23.26 -16.77 14.81
CA ARG A 366 24.70 -17.09 14.95
C ARG A 366 25.20 -17.92 13.80
N LEU A 367 24.46 -18.97 13.42
CA LEU A 367 24.81 -19.80 12.28
C LEU A 367 24.84 -18.95 10.99
N LEU A 368 23.85 -18.06 10.81
CA LEU A 368 23.79 -17.17 9.64
C LEU A 368 25.00 -16.23 9.62
N GLN A 369 25.37 -15.66 10.77
CA GLN A 369 26.56 -14.83 10.90
C GLN A 369 27.83 -15.58 10.50
N ASP A 370 27.97 -16.85 10.87
CA ASP A 370 29.13 -17.67 10.49
C ASP A 370 29.14 -17.99 8.99
N ALA A 371 27.97 -18.33 8.41
CA ALA A 371 27.83 -18.54 6.97
C ALA A 371 28.13 -17.26 6.15
N ALA A 372 27.75 -16.10 6.70
CA ALA A 372 27.94 -14.78 6.08
C ALA A 372 29.40 -14.32 6.01
N ARG A 373 30.31 -14.86 6.84
CA ARG A 373 31.72 -14.43 6.85
C ARG A 373 32.43 -14.69 5.52
N ASN A 374 32.06 -15.78 4.85
CA ASN A 374 32.65 -16.16 3.58
C ASN A 374 31.64 -16.15 2.42
N LEU A 375 30.32 -16.08 2.70
CA LEU A 375 29.25 -16.22 1.70
C LEU A 375 29.50 -17.40 0.78
N GLN A 376 29.92 -18.52 1.39
CA GLN A 376 30.25 -19.75 0.70
C GLN A 376 29.30 -20.86 1.11
N GLY A 377 28.92 -21.69 0.14
CA GLY A 377 28.04 -22.84 0.34
C GLY A 377 26.55 -22.53 0.20
N SER A 378 25.72 -23.45 0.67
CA SER A 378 24.26 -23.43 0.49
C SER A 378 23.63 -22.13 1.01
N LEU A 379 22.71 -21.58 0.22
CA LEU A 379 21.95 -20.41 0.58
C LEU A 379 21.09 -20.70 1.82
N ARG A 380 21.16 -19.82 2.81
CA ARG A 380 20.36 -19.95 4.04
C ARG A 380 20.10 -18.61 4.72
N PHE A 381 19.02 -18.56 5.48
CA PHE A 381 18.69 -17.44 6.36
C PHE A 381 18.48 -17.94 7.79
N LEU A 382 17.30 -17.76 8.38
CA LEU A 382 17.03 -18.02 9.80
C LEU A 382 16.16 -19.26 10.04
N GLU A 383 15.92 -20.05 8.98
CA GLU A 383 14.96 -21.14 8.94
C GLU A 383 13.57 -20.73 9.44
N PHE A 384 13.19 -19.46 9.27
CA PHE A 384 11.97 -18.89 9.81
C PHE A 384 10.82 -18.94 8.79
N GLY A 385 10.53 -20.15 8.28
CA GLY A 385 9.55 -20.37 7.21
C GLY A 385 8.09 -20.09 7.60
N GLN A 386 7.19 -20.32 6.64
CA GLN A 386 5.77 -19.94 6.74
C GLN A 386 5.06 -20.39 8.02
N GLU A 387 5.23 -21.64 8.44
CA GLU A 387 4.56 -22.19 9.62
C GLU A 387 5.00 -21.46 10.91
N LYS A 388 6.30 -21.12 11.03
CA LYS A 388 6.83 -20.35 12.17
C LYS A 388 6.32 -18.90 12.14
N TRP A 389 6.18 -18.33 10.95
CA TRP A 389 5.62 -16.99 10.79
C TRP A 389 4.13 -16.92 11.13
N ILE A 390 3.33 -17.87 10.65
CA ILE A 390 1.90 -17.98 11.00
C ILE A 390 1.74 -18.12 12.52
N ASP A 391 2.55 -18.96 13.15
CA ASP A 391 2.55 -19.12 14.60
C ASP A 391 2.89 -17.82 15.34
N ALA A 392 3.91 -17.09 14.88
CA ALA A 392 4.27 -15.78 15.41
C ALA A 392 3.15 -14.75 15.23
N LEU A 393 2.46 -14.74 14.10
CA LEU A 393 1.28 -13.90 13.87
C LEU A 393 0.20 -14.21 14.92
N TYR A 394 -0.09 -15.49 15.19
CA TYR A 394 -1.08 -15.85 16.20
C TYR A 394 -0.70 -15.36 17.60
N MET A 395 0.55 -15.58 18.02
CA MET A 395 1.02 -15.15 19.35
C MET A 395 1.01 -13.62 19.47
N GLY A 396 1.45 -12.89 18.45
CA GLY A 396 1.45 -11.43 18.46
C GLY A 396 0.03 -10.85 18.46
N LEU A 397 -0.89 -11.40 17.68
CA LEU A 397 -2.29 -10.97 17.68
C LEU A 397 -2.99 -11.29 19.00
N ALA A 398 -2.69 -12.44 19.60
CA ALA A 398 -3.17 -12.79 20.93
C ALA A 398 -2.69 -11.78 21.98
N PHE A 399 -1.41 -11.40 21.94
CA PHE A 399 -0.86 -10.36 22.80
C PHE A 399 -1.57 -9.02 22.59
N VAL A 400 -1.74 -8.55 21.34
CA VAL A 400 -2.43 -7.28 21.04
C VAL A 400 -3.87 -7.31 21.57
N LEU A 401 -4.63 -8.35 21.26
CA LEU A 401 -6.04 -8.45 21.69
C LEU A 401 -6.19 -8.58 23.21
N LYS A 402 -5.18 -9.08 23.92
CA LYS A 402 -5.21 -9.27 25.37
C LYS A 402 -4.68 -8.07 26.16
N LYS A 403 -3.58 -7.48 25.72
CA LYS A 403 -2.86 -6.40 26.42
C LYS A 403 -3.16 -5.00 25.87
N GLU A 404 -3.75 -4.90 24.68
CA GLU A 404 -4.00 -3.62 23.99
C GLU A 404 -2.71 -2.83 23.71
N GLU A 405 -1.58 -3.53 23.64
CA GLU A 405 -0.27 -2.97 23.37
C GLU A 405 0.21 -3.37 21.97
N ILE A 406 0.43 -2.37 21.11
CA ILE A 406 0.87 -2.57 19.73
C ILE A 406 2.41 -2.51 19.60
N GLY A 407 3.07 -1.69 20.43
CA GLY A 407 4.47 -1.32 20.24
C GLY A 407 5.44 -2.52 20.18
N VAL A 408 5.30 -3.45 21.11
CA VAL A 408 6.13 -4.67 21.19
C VAL A 408 5.91 -5.56 19.97
N VAL A 409 4.64 -5.84 19.62
CA VAL A 409 4.28 -6.69 18.48
C VAL A 409 4.73 -6.06 17.16
N LYS A 410 4.55 -4.75 17.00
CA LYS A 410 5.03 -3.99 15.85
C LYS A 410 6.54 -4.17 15.63
N ARG A 411 7.34 -4.02 16.69
CA ARG A 411 8.80 -4.19 16.60
C ARG A 411 9.18 -5.65 16.31
N ALA A 412 8.61 -6.61 17.05
CA ALA A 412 8.86 -8.03 16.83
C ALA A 412 8.51 -8.46 15.39
N PHE A 413 7.32 -8.10 14.92
CA PHE A 413 6.88 -8.43 13.57
C PHE A 413 7.79 -7.84 12.51
N ASN A 414 8.25 -6.59 12.66
CA ASN A 414 9.15 -5.94 11.70
C ASN A 414 10.40 -6.80 11.39
N TYR A 415 10.99 -7.42 12.42
CA TYR A 415 12.10 -8.34 12.22
C TYR A 415 11.65 -9.72 11.68
N LEU A 416 10.62 -10.30 12.29
CA LEU A 416 10.19 -11.68 12.00
C LEU A 416 9.59 -11.84 10.58
N TYR A 417 8.83 -10.86 10.08
CA TYR A 417 8.31 -10.91 8.71
C TYR A 417 9.46 -10.82 7.70
N THR A 418 10.52 -10.05 7.99
CA THR A 418 11.71 -9.96 7.14
C THR A 418 12.41 -11.31 7.08
N ALA A 419 12.56 -12.00 8.21
CA ALA A 419 13.11 -13.34 8.26
C ALA A 419 12.27 -14.34 7.43
N ALA A 420 10.95 -14.31 7.59
CA ALA A 420 10.04 -15.17 6.84
C ALA A 420 10.04 -14.91 5.33
N PHE A 421 10.09 -13.63 4.96
CA PHE A 421 10.16 -13.22 3.57
C PHE A 421 11.45 -13.69 2.89
N LEU A 422 12.59 -13.68 3.59
CA LEU A 422 13.84 -14.15 3.03
C LEU A 422 13.87 -15.67 2.81
N GLU A 423 13.20 -16.46 3.67
CA GLU A 423 12.98 -17.89 3.38
C GLU A 423 12.13 -18.08 2.12
N PHE A 424 11.10 -17.26 1.93
CA PHE A 424 10.33 -17.29 0.68
C PHE A 424 11.17 -16.93 -0.55
N CYS A 425 12.00 -15.90 -0.46
CA CYS A 425 12.92 -15.55 -1.55
C CYS A 425 13.92 -16.68 -1.81
N LYS A 426 14.44 -17.33 -0.76
CA LYS A 426 15.34 -18.47 -0.88
C LYS A 426 14.71 -19.57 -1.74
N ASP A 427 13.49 -20.00 -1.43
CA ASP A 427 12.81 -21.07 -2.19
C ASP A 427 12.68 -20.71 -3.69
N ARG A 428 12.44 -19.43 -4.00
CA ARG A 428 12.35 -18.94 -5.39
C ARG A 428 13.69 -18.81 -6.08
N LEU A 429 14.73 -18.45 -5.35
CA LEU A 429 16.11 -18.48 -5.85
C LEU A 429 16.53 -19.92 -6.16
N GLU A 430 16.19 -20.87 -5.30
CA GLU A 430 16.43 -22.31 -5.53
C GLU A 430 15.66 -22.84 -6.74
N ASP A 431 14.40 -22.43 -6.95
CA ASP A 431 13.63 -22.74 -8.16
C ASP A 431 14.32 -22.25 -9.46
N LEU A 432 15.12 -21.18 -9.36
CA LEU A 432 15.91 -20.60 -10.45
C LEU A 432 17.35 -21.18 -10.51
N GLY A 433 17.68 -22.17 -9.69
CA GLY A 433 18.99 -22.81 -9.64
C GLY A 433 20.07 -22.01 -8.87
N LEU A 434 19.66 -20.98 -8.11
CA LEU A 434 20.50 -20.10 -7.30
C LEU A 434 20.52 -20.57 -5.83
N ASP A 435 20.97 -21.80 -5.61
CA ASP A 435 20.97 -22.51 -4.32
C ASP A 435 22.21 -22.25 -3.43
N THR A 436 23.15 -21.41 -3.87
CA THR A 436 24.33 -21.02 -3.09
C THR A 436 24.49 -19.52 -3.01
N PHE A 437 25.15 -19.02 -1.96
CA PHE A 437 25.43 -17.59 -1.82
C PHE A 437 26.20 -17.04 -3.02
N GLU A 438 27.19 -17.77 -3.55
CA GLU A 438 27.99 -17.31 -4.69
C GLU A 438 27.16 -17.16 -5.97
N LYS A 439 26.20 -18.06 -6.19
CA LYS A 439 25.28 -17.96 -7.33
C LYS A 439 24.37 -16.75 -7.20
N VAL A 440 23.80 -16.52 -6.00
CA VAL A 440 22.94 -15.36 -5.75
C VAL A 440 23.71 -14.06 -5.90
N VAL A 441 24.90 -13.93 -5.29
CA VAL A 441 25.73 -12.71 -5.40
C VAL A 441 26.06 -12.40 -6.86
N LYS A 442 26.32 -13.41 -7.71
CA LYS A 442 26.57 -13.21 -9.14
C LYS A 442 25.33 -12.79 -9.94
N ALA A 443 24.14 -13.17 -9.49
CA ALA A 443 22.89 -12.92 -10.20
C ALA A 443 22.12 -11.69 -9.69
N GLN A 444 22.44 -11.19 -8.50
CA GLN A 444 21.60 -10.22 -7.79
C GLN A 444 21.43 -8.86 -8.47
N ASP A 445 22.40 -8.44 -9.30
CA ASP A 445 22.32 -7.20 -10.08
C ASP A 445 21.41 -7.31 -11.32
N HIS A 446 20.96 -8.53 -11.65
CA HIS A 446 20.06 -8.82 -12.75
C HIS A 446 19.21 -10.05 -12.43
N LEU A 447 18.52 -10.00 -11.28
CA LEU A 447 17.71 -11.09 -10.79
C LEU A 447 16.32 -11.04 -11.44
N GLY A 448 15.89 -12.15 -12.03
CA GLY A 448 14.59 -12.24 -12.67
C GLY A 448 14.26 -13.65 -13.12
N VAL A 449 13.04 -13.83 -13.59
CA VAL A 449 12.56 -15.09 -14.16
C VAL A 449 12.71 -15.01 -15.67
N PRO A 450 13.16 -16.06 -16.38
CA PRO A 450 13.16 -16.08 -17.83
C PRO A 450 11.75 -15.74 -18.38
N PRO A 451 11.61 -14.81 -19.36
CA PRO A 451 10.31 -14.31 -19.79
C PRO A 451 9.32 -15.39 -20.22
N GLU A 452 9.81 -16.47 -20.84
CA GLU A 452 8.98 -17.60 -21.29
C GLU A 452 8.39 -18.43 -20.14
N LYS A 453 8.90 -18.27 -18.92
CA LYS A 453 8.40 -18.92 -17.70
C LYS A 453 7.77 -17.94 -16.72
N ALA A 454 7.84 -16.63 -16.99
CA ALA A 454 7.52 -15.59 -16.02
C ALA A 454 6.08 -15.71 -15.51
N GLN A 455 5.10 -15.79 -16.41
CA GLN A 455 3.70 -15.84 -16.01
C GLN A 455 3.39 -17.04 -15.10
N GLU A 456 3.72 -18.26 -15.54
CA GLU A 456 3.50 -19.48 -14.75
C GLU A 456 4.24 -19.42 -13.40
N PHE A 457 5.49 -18.95 -13.39
CA PHE A 457 6.27 -18.82 -12.16
C PHE A 457 5.61 -17.86 -11.16
N TYR A 458 5.18 -16.68 -11.61
CA TYR A 458 4.55 -15.69 -10.74
C TYR A 458 3.18 -16.17 -10.24
N GLU A 459 2.38 -16.81 -11.07
CA GLU A 459 1.09 -17.37 -10.66
C GLU A 459 1.27 -18.51 -9.63
N GLU A 460 2.14 -19.47 -9.93
CA GLU A 460 2.20 -20.75 -9.23
C GLU A 460 3.19 -20.77 -8.05
N ARG A 461 4.30 -20.03 -8.16
CA ARG A 461 5.37 -20.00 -7.15
C ARG A 461 5.31 -18.73 -6.30
N VAL A 462 4.66 -17.66 -6.75
CA VAL A 462 4.63 -16.39 -6.01
C VAL A 462 3.25 -16.12 -5.43
N ASP A 463 2.25 -15.93 -6.29
CA ASP A 463 0.92 -15.49 -5.87
C ASP A 463 0.14 -16.60 -5.17
N ARG A 464 0.18 -17.84 -5.68
CA ARG A 464 -0.45 -18.99 -4.99
C ARG A 464 0.16 -19.24 -3.62
N ILE A 465 1.48 -19.10 -3.48
CA ILE A 465 2.17 -19.33 -2.20
C ILE A 465 1.80 -18.26 -1.17
N ALA A 466 1.66 -16.99 -1.58
CA ALA A 466 1.17 -15.93 -0.70
C ALA A 466 -0.30 -16.13 -0.31
N PHE A 467 -1.14 -16.61 -1.23
CA PHE A 467 -2.51 -17.00 -0.95
C PHE A 467 -2.58 -18.15 0.06
N ASP A 468 -1.80 -19.21 -0.13
CA ASP A 468 -1.77 -20.38 0.76
C ASP A 468 -1.31 -20.01 2.16
N LEU A 469 -0.33 -19.09 2.31
CA LEU A 469 0.06 -18.53 3.60
C LEU A 469 -1.13 -17.89 4.32
N ALA A 470 -1.85 -16.98 3.64
CA ALA A 470 -2.98 -16.27 4.23
C ALA A 470 -4.15 -17.21 4.53
N LYS A 471 -4.40 -18.19 3.66
CA LYS A 471 -5.43 -19.21 3.84
C LYS A 471 -5.13 -20.09 5.05
N LYS A 472 -3.92 -20.63 5.17
CA LYS A 472 -3.49 -21.43 6.33
C LYS A 472 -3.58 -20.60 7.62
N PHE A 473 -3.13 -19.36 7.58
CA PHE A 473 -3.29 -18.43 8.70
C PHE A 473 -4.76 -18.30 9.12
N PHE A 474 -5.66 -18.08 8.17
CA PHE A 474 -7.08 -17.94 8.44
C PHE A 474 -7.69 -19.24 8.99
N GLU A 475 -7.37 -20.40 8.43
CA GLU A 475 -7.88 -21.70 8.88
C GLU A 475 -7.46 -22.01 10.32
N GLY A 476 -6.23 -21.67 10.71
CA GLY A 476 -5.73 -21.87 12.07
C GLY A 476 -6.04 -20.72 13.06
N ARG A 477 -6.78 -19.67 12.65
CA ARG A 477 -6.96 -18.42 13.42
C ARG A 477 -7.47 -18.60 14.85
N LYS A 478 -8.23 -19.66 15.14
CA LYS A 478 -8.71 -20.00 16.49
C LYS A 478 -7.57 -20.16 17.51
N ARG A 479 -6.35 -20.47 17.06
CA ARG A 479 -5.16 -20.53 17.92
C ARG A 479 -4.81 -19.18 18.57
N ILE A 480 -5.24 -18.05 17.99
CA ILE A 480 -5.13 -16.72 18.61
C ILE A 480 -5.84 -16.70 19.97
N LEU A 481 -7.03 -17.30 20.06
CA LEU A 481 -7.80 -17.37 21.31
C LEU A 481 -7.10 -18.25 22.35
N ASN A 482 -6.44 -19.32 21.91
CA ASN A 482 -5.70 -20.22 22.81
C ASN A 482 -4.47 -19.50 23.39
N TYR A 483 -3.69 -18.80 22.55
CA TYR A 483 -2.52 -18.04 23.01
C TYR A 483 -2.89 -16.85 23.89
N ALA A 484 -4.09 -16.28 23.74
CA ALA A 484 -4.52 -15.16 24.58
C ALA A 484 -4.62 -15.55 26.08
N ALA A 485 -4.76 -16.85 26.39
CA ALA A 485 -4.71 -17.37 27.75
C ALA A 485 -3.30 -17.33 28.35
N ASP A 486 -2.25 -17.47 27.53
CA ASP A 486 -0.85 -17.50 27.98
C ASP A 486 -0.33 -16.09 28.37
N PHE A 487 -1.00 -15.04 27.89
CA PHE A 487 -0.71 -13.65 28.24
C PHE A 487 -1.58 -13.12 29.39
N SER A 488 -2.16 -14.00 30.22
CA SER A 488 -3.02 -13.62 31.35
C SER A 488 -2.27 -12.88 32.44
#